data_AF-A0A919NJY6-F1
#
_entry.id   AF-A0A919NJY6-F1
#
_cell.length_a   1.000
_cell.length_b   1.000
_cell.length_c   1.000
_cell.angle_alpha   90.00
_cell.angle_beta   90.00
_cell.angle_gamma   90.00
#
_symmetry.space_group_name_H-M   'P 1'
#
loop_
_entity.id
_entity.type
_entity.pdbx_description
1 polymer ?
#
loop_
_entity_poly.entity_id
_entity_poly.type
_entity_poly.pdbx_seq_one_letter_code
_entity_poly.pdbx_strand_id
1 'polypeptide(L)'
;MLTDRQPRTRLGRLLAGLALVFAVSGTGLVAPAVVAPTHTSAAQAAVYSTCTISRCSAARTARTGWSSLGWPTSAGWYSWPYGQYNYTGGTFQNREGQLPANASYNEYDVYSRARGASRDAYRIVVNRSTKETWFTPDHYVNFYKL
;
A
#
# COMPACT_ATOMS: atom_id res chain seq x y z
N MET A 1 18.14 35.64 -35.90
CA MET A 1 18.88 36.89 -35.62
C MET A 1 17.86 38.01 -35.40
N LEU A 2 18.00 38.68 -34.25
CA LEU A 2 17.48 40.00 -33.85
C LEU A 2 15.97 40.31 -34.00
N THR A 3 15.23 40.49 -32.90
CA THR A 3 15.11 41.74 -32.11
C THR A 3 14.37 42.81 -32.93
N ASP A 4 13.07 42.97 -32.73
CA ASP A 4 12.41 43.90 -31.79
C ASP A 4 12.22 45.33 -32.36
N ARG A 5 11.12 45.94 -31.91
CA ARG A 5 10.74 47.38 -31.94
C ARG A 5 10.20 47.94 -33.25
N GLN A 6 8.87 48.18 -33.33
CA GLN A 6 8.14 49.40 -32.87
C GLN A 6 8.40 50.60 -33.82
N PRO A 7 7.70 51.76 -33.78
CA PRO A 7 6.41 52.13 -33.18
C PRO A 7 5.57 53.03 -34.15
N ARG A 8 4.44 53.55 -33.63
CA ARG A 8 4.01 54.97 -33.68
C ARG A 8 2.64 55.27 -34.30
N THR A 9 1.77 55.69 -33.37
CA THR A 9 0.93 56.90 -33.40
C THR A 9 -0.26 56.86 -34.38
N ARG A 10 -1.44 57.41 -34.09
CA ARG A 10 -1.78 58.76 -33.57
C ARG A 10 -3.19 58.67 -32.95
N LEU A 11 -3.40 59.16 -31.73
CA LEU A 11 -3.78 60.55 -31.38
C LEU A 11 -5.22 60.93 -31.78
N GLY A 12 -6.04 61.25 -30.77
CA GLY A 12 -7.36 61.88 -30.92
C GLY A 12 -8.22 61.67 -29.67
N ARG A 13 -7.85 62.27 -28.53
CA ARG A 13 -8.54 63.44 -27.92
C ARG A 13 -10.06 63.32 -27.88
N LEU A 14 -10.61 63.28 -26.66
CA LEU A 14 -11.69 64.18 -26.20
C LEU A 14 -11.79 64.11 -24.67
N LEU A 15 -11.77 65.30 -24.06
CA LEU A 15 -11.87 65.55 -22.62
C LEU A 15 -13.34 65.72 -22.23
N ALA A 16 -13.78 65.06 -21.15
CA ALA A 16 -14.79 65.47 -20.18
C ALA A 16 -14.99 64.26 -19.25
N GLY A 17 -14.53 64.25 -18.01
CA GLY A 17 -14.93 65.17 -16.96
C GLY A 17 -15.87 64.42 -16.03
N LEU A 18 -15.36 63.92 -14.90
CA LEU A 18 -16.05 63.88 -13.60
C LEU A 18 -15.07 63.30 -12.58
N ALA A 19 -14.57 64.16 -11.69
CA ALA A 19 -13.86 63.72 -10.51
C ALA A 19 -14.87 63.13 -9.52
N LEU A 20 -14.75 61.83 -9.24
CA LEU A 20 -15.37 61.19 -8.09
C LEU A 20 -14.27 60.52 -7.28
N VAL A 21 -13.88 61.22 -6.21
CA VAL A 21 -13.04 60.70 -5.14
C VAL A 21 -13.88 59.64 -4.41
N PHE A 22 -13.60 58.36 -4.69
CA PHE A 22 -14.06 57.27 -3.84
C PHE A 22 -12.87 56.79 -2.99
N ALA A 23 -12.82 57.30 -1.77
CA ALA A 23 -12.12 56.64 -0.68
C ALA A 23 -12.96 55.43 -0.23
N VAL A 24 -12.51 54.20 -0.50
CA VAL A 24 -13.07 53.00 0.12
C VAL A 24 -11.93 52.03 0.48
N SER A 25 -11.62 52.06 1.78
CA SER A 25 -11.16 50.97 2.66
C SER A 25 -10.69 49.65 2.04
N GLY A 26 -9.46 49.26 2.39
CA GLY A 26 -8.91 47.93 2.12
C GLY A 26 -9.71 46.83 2.78
N THR A 27 -10.35 46.00 1.98
CA THR A 27 -10.93 44.72 2.40
C THR A 27 -9.84 43.66 2.38
N GLY A 28 -9.39 43.24 3.57
CA GLY A 28 -8.59 42.02 3.72
C GLY A 28 -9.40 40.81 3.26
N LEU A 29 -8.93 40.14 2.22
CA LEU A 29 -9.48 38.86 1.77
C LEU A 29 -9.17 37.79 2.83
N VAL A 30 -10.17 37.40 3.61
CA VAL A 30 -10.08 36.26 4.52
C VAL A 30 -10.31 35.01 3.69
N ALA A 31 -9.23 34.31 3.30
CA ALA A 31 -9.33 33.01 2.65
C ALA A 31 -9.82 31.97 3.68
N PRO A 32 -10.74 31.05 3.33
CA PRO A 32 -11.11 29.96 4.21
C PRO A 32 -9.89 29.04 4.38
N ALA A 33 -9.55 28.74 5.63
CA ALA A 33 -8.52 27.76 5.94
C ALA A 33 -8.98 26.39 5.42
N VAL A 34 -8.30 25.87 4.40
CA VAL A 34 -8.44 24.47 3.98
C VAL A 34 -7.92 23.62 5.14
N VAL A 35 -8.83 23.04 5.92
CA VAL A 35 -8.48 22.04 6.92
C VAL A 35 -8.01 20.81 6.15
N ALA A 36 -6.70 20.59 6.12
CA ALA A 36 -6.14 19.35 5.59
C ALA A 36 -6.79 18.17 6.34
N PRO A 37 -7.19 17.10 5.66
CA PRO A 37 -7.65 15.91 6.35
C PRO A 37 -6.54 15.47 7.30
N THR A 38 -6.84 15.45 8.60
CA THR A 38 -5.97 14.79 9.57
C THR A 38 -5.82 13.35 9.12
N HIS A 39 -4.58 12.92 8.85
CA HIS A 39 -4.27 11.54 8.46
C HIS A 39 -5.05 10.58 9.37
N THR A 40 -6.02 9.86 8.81
CA THR A 40 -6.59 8.70 9.48
C THR A 40 -5.39 7.83 9.83
N SER A 41 -5.15 7.58 11.12
CA SER A 41 -4.09 6.67 11.56
C SER A 41 -4.19 5.43 10.68
N ALA A 42 -3.12 5.12 9.93
CA ALA A 42 -3.09 3.90 9.13
C ALA A 42 -3.49 2.76 10.06
N ALA A 43 -4.47 1.94 9.67
CA ALA A 43 -4.86 0.79 10.48
C ALA A 43 -3.61 -0.08 10.67
N GLN A 44 -2.95 0.05 11.83
CA GLN A 44 -1.78 -0.75 12.15
C GLN A 44 -2.26 -2.19 12.27
N ALA A 45 -1.63 -3.12 11.54
CA ALA A 45 -1.84 -4.51 11.83
C ALA A 45 -1.40 -4.82 13.25
N ALA A 46 -2.20 -5.61 13.96
CA ALA A 46 -1.74 -6.19 15.20
C ALA A 46 -0.83 -7.38 14.89
N VAL A 47 0.36 -7.39 15.49
CA VAL A 47 1.26 -8.54 15.50
C VAL A 47 1.15 -9.22 16.86
N TYR A 48 0.60 -10.42 16.85
CA TYR A 48 0.42 -11.27 18.01
C TYR A 48 1.59 -12.24 18.14
N SER A 49 2.11 -12.39 19.35
CA SER A 49 3.28 -13.21 19.66
C SER A 49 3.03 -14.72 19.54
N THR A 50 1.77 -15.14 19.45
CA THR A 50 1.37 -16.54 19.30
C THR A 50 0.07 -16.66 18.48
N CYS A 51 -0.10 -17.79 17.81
CA CYS A 51 -1.28 -18.11 17.02
C CYS A 51 -2.18 -19.09 17.78
N THR A 52 -3.27 -18.55 18.34
CA THR A 52 -4.30 -19.29 19.09
C THR A 52 -5.68 -19.26 18.44
N ILE A 53 -5.85 -18.53 17.33
CA ILE A 53 -7.13 -18.43 16.62
C ILE A 53 -7.50 -19.72 15.89
N SER A 54 -8.80 -19.92 15.66
CA SER A 54 -9.29 -20.92 14.72
C SER A 54 -8.60 -20.67 13.37
N ARG A 55 -8.00 -21.71 12.75
CA ARG A 55 -7.17 -21.70 11.53
C ARG A 55 -5.64 -21.71 11.72
N CYS A 56 -5.11 -21.49 12.92
CA CYS A 56 -3.65 -21.63 13.16
C CYS A 56 -3.13 -23.04 12.85
N SER A 57 -3.94 -24.09 13.09
CA SER A 57 -3.58 -25.47 12.72
C SER A 57 -3.36 -25.64 11.23
N ALA A 58 -4.26 -25.09 10.39
CA ALA A 58 -4.12 -25.12 8.94
C ALA A 58 -2.88 -24.33 8.46
N ALA A 59 -2.59 -23.19 9.08
CA ALA A 59 -1.38 -22.42 8.79
C ALA A 59 -0.09 -23.20 9.14
N ARG A 60 -0.08 -23.98 10.23
CA ARG A 60 1.03 -24.90 10.56
C ARG A 60 1.15 -26.03 9.54
N THR A 61 0.03 -26.61 9.10
CA THR A 61 0.03 -27.61 8.01
C THR A 61 0.60 -27.03 6.72
N ALA A 62 0.21 -25.81 6.35
CA ALA A 62 0.74 -25.11 5.19
C ALA A 62 2.25 -24.88 5.33
N ARG A 63 2.72 -24.43 6.51
CA ARG A 63 4.14 -24.27 6.81
C ARG A 63 4.92 -25.56 6.56
N THR A 64 4.43 -26.70 7.05
CA THR A 64 5.06 -28.01 6.82
C THR A 64 5.07 -28.37 5.32
N GLY A 65 3.95 -28.18 4.61
CA GLY A 65 3.85 -28.48 3.19
C GLY A 65 4.81 -27.63 2.35
N TRP A 66 4.85 -26.32 2.57
CA TRP A 66 5.79 -25.44 1.87
C TRP A 66 7.25 -25.73 2.22
N SER A 67 7.52 -26.16 3.45
CA SER A 67 8.85 -26.66 3.83
C SER A 67 9.24 -27.91 3.05
N SER A 68 8.33 -28.86 2.85
CA SER A 68 8.62 -30.07 2.05
C SER A 68 8.89 -29.79 0.57
N LEU A 69 8.42 -28.64 0.06
CA LEU A 69 8.71 -28.16 -1.29
C LEU A 69 9.97 -27.29 -1.36
N GLY A 70 10.70 -27.13 -0.24
CA GLY A 70 11.95 -26.39 -0.21
C GLY A 70 11.79 -24.86 -0.24
N TRP A 71 10.63 -24.33 0.17
CA TRP A 71 10.38 -22.88 0.20
C TRP A 71 10.65 -22.17 -1.13
N PRO A 72 9.91 -22.51 -2.21
CA PRO A 72 10.06 -21.81 -3.48
C PRO A 72 9.85 -20.29 -3.31
N THR A 73 10.53 -19.49 -4.14
CA THR A 73 10.49 -18.02 -4.07
C THR A 73 9.84 -17.37 -5.29
N SER A 74 9.74 -18.09 -6.39
CA SER A 74 9.13 -17.58 -7.61
C SER A 74 7.62 -17.64 -7.47
N ALA A 75 6.94 -16.53 -7.77
CA ALA A 75 5.50 -16.51 -7.72
C ALA A 75 4.92 -17.53 -8.71
N GLY A 76 4.00 -18.38 -8.27
CA GLY A 76 3.50 -19.45 -9.11
C GLY A 76 2.77 -20.57 -8.40
N TRP A 77 2.23 -21.48 -9.21
CA TRP A 77 1.53 -22.69 -8.77
C TRP A 77 2.49 -23.85 -8.60
N TYR A 78 2.42 -24.51 -7.45
CA TYR A 78 3.22 -25.68 -7.11
C TYR A 78 2.31 -26.87 -6.84
N SER A 79 2.73 -28.05 -7.30
CA SER A 79 2.04 -29.30 -6.99
C SER A 79 2.09 -29.56 -5.48
N TRP A 80 0.94 -29.89 -4.90
CA TRP A 80 0.81 -30.15 -3.47
C TRP A 80 0.78 -31.67 -3.22
N PRO A 81 1.35 -32.19 -2.12
CA PRO A 81 1.50 -33.62 -1.87
C PRO A 81 0.22 -34.48 -1.93
N TYR A 82 -0.96 -33.87 -1.89
CA TYR A 82 -2.27 -34.55 -1.88
C TYR A 82 -3.09 -34.32 -3.16
N GLY A 83 -2.44 -34.03 -4.29
CA GLY A 83 -3.06 -33.97 -5.62
C GLY A 83 -3.75 -32.66 -5.98
N GLN A 84 -3.66 -31.64 -5.13
CA GLN A 84 -4.08 -30.26 -5.42
C GLN A 84 -2.87 -29.40 -5.74
N TYR A 85 -3.07 -28.10 -5.95
CA TYR A 85 -1.98 -27.13 -6.10
C TYR A 85 -2.04 -26.09 -5.00
N ASN A 86 -0.92 -25.45 -4.72
CA ASN A 86 -0.86 -24.29 -3.84
C ASN A 86 -0.04 -23.17 -4.50
N TYR A 87 -0.21 -21.94 -4.05
CA TYR A 87 0.40 -20.76 -4.68
C TYR A 87 1.30 -20.00 -3.71
N THR A 88 2.48 -19.60 -4.17
CA THR A 88 3.28 -18.58 -3.48
C THR A 88 3.20 -17.29 -4.27
N GLY A 89 3.01 -16.16 -3.59
CA GLY A 89 3.09 -14.84 -4.21
C GLY A 89 4.52 -14.33 -4.37
N GLY A 90 5.51 -15.13 -3.98
CA GLY A 90 6.90 -14.74 -4.00
C GLY A 90 7.24 -13.83 -2.84
N THR A 91 7.95 -12.73 -3.11
CA THR A 91 8.47 -11.84 -2.06
C THR A 91 7.36 -11.03 -1.40
N PHE A 92 7.29 -11.09 -0.07
CA PHE A 92 6.49 -10.17 0.73
C PHE A 92 7.35 -8.97 1.14
N GLN A 93 6.89 -7.77 0.84
CA GLN A 93 7.72 -6.57 0.97
C GLN A 93 7.69 -5.92 2.35
N ASN A 94 6.72 -6.28 3.21
CA ASN A 94 6.55 -5.68 4.54
C ASN A 94 6.55 -4.14 4.48
N ARG A 95 5.82 -3.54 3.53
CA ARG A 95 5.83 -2.08 3.28
C ARG A 95 5.30 -1.29 4.47
N GLU A 96 4.35 -1.88 5.17
CA GLU A 96 3.72 -1.35 6.37
C GLU A 96 4.61 -1.51 7.61
N GLY A 97 5.74 -2.23 7.50
CA GLY A 97 6.74 -2.36 8.55
C GLY A 97 6.27 -3.13 9.79
N GLN A 98 5.30 -4.02 9.63
CA GLN A 98 4.65 -4.72 10.74
C GLN A 98 5.50 -5.89 11.24
N LEU A 99 6.17 -6.60 10.33
CA LEU A 99 7.13 -7.64 10.68
C LEU A 99 8.51 -7.05 10.95
N PRO A 100 9.42 -7.77 11.65
CA PRO A 100 10.78 -7.30 11.91
C PRO A 100 11.48 -6.72 10.66
N ALA A 101 12.14 -5.57 10.83
CA ALA A 101 12.89 -4.93 9.76
C ALA A 101 14.18 -5.70 9.41
N ASN A 102 14.83 -5.32 8.31
CA ASN A 102 16.10 -5.88 7.85
C ASN A 102 16.05 -7.40 7.59
N ALA A 103 14.91 -7.88 7.12
CA ALA A 103 14.68 -9.28 6.78
C ALA A 103 14.03 -9.40 5.39
N SER A 104 14.31 -10.52 4.73
CA SER A 104 13.64 -10.89 3.48
C SER A 104 12.52 -11.87 3.79
N TYR A 105 11.35 -11.63 3.20
CA TYR A 105 10.16 -12.45 3.41
C TYR A 105 9.64 -13.03 2.11
N ASN A 106 9.08 -14.23 2.21
CA ASN A 106 8.22 -14.79 1.16
C ASN A 106 6.85 -15.13 1.74
N GLU A 107 5.83 -15.01 0.90
CA GLU A 107 4.45 -15.32 1.23
C GLU A 107 3.97 -16.58 0.54
N TYR A 108 3.10 -17.31 1.24
CA TYR A 108 2.58 -18.58 0.78
C TYR A 108 1.12 -18.74 1.16
N ASP A 109 0.32 -19.30 0.26
CA ASP A 109 -1.08 -19.57 0.51
C ASP A 109 -1.25 -20.74 1.49
N VAL A 110 -2.29 -20.64 2.33
CA VAL A 110 -2.54 -21.65 3.38
C VAL A 110 -3.23 -22.89 2.82
N TYR A 111 -4.25 -22.71 1.98
CA TYR A 111 -5.09 -23.81 1.49
C TYR A 111 -4.75 -24.17 0.05
N SER A 112 -4.54 -25.47 -0.19
CA SER A 112 -4.45 -26.00 -1.55
C SER A 112 -5.81 -25.95 -2.24
N ARG A 113 -5.79 -25.91 -3.58
CA ARG A 113 -6.95 -25.76 -4.44
C ARG A 113 -6.64 -26.20 -5.87
N ALA A 114 -7.66 -26.18 -6.74
CA ALA A 114 -7.47 -26.41 -8.16
C ALA A 114 -6.51 -25.37 -8.76
N ARG A 115 -5.65 -25.80 -9.69
CA ARG A 115 -4.70 -24.91 -10.36
C ARG A 115 -5.44 -23.80 -11.10
N GLY A 116 -5.08 -22.55 -10.83
CA GLY A 116 -5.71 -21.38 -11.44
C GLY A 116 -6.97 -20.87 -10.73
N ALA A 117 -7.41 -21.53 -9.65
CA ALA A 117 -8.53 -21.03 -8.85
C ALA A 117 -8.18 -19.71 -8.15
N SER A 118 -9.20 -18.90 -7.84
CA SER A 118 -9.03 -17.69 -7.03
C SER A 118 -8.38 -18.03 -5.69
N ARG A 119 -7.49 -17.14 -5.24
CA ARG A 119 -6.83 -17.24 -3.93
C ARG A 119 -7.76 -16.68 -2.85
N ASP A 120 -7.68 -17.23 -1.65
CA ASP A 120 -8.36 -16.71 -0.44
C ASP A 120 -7.54 -15.57 0.22
N ALA A 121 -7.89 -15.11 1.41
CA ALA A 121 -7.12 -14.10 2.15
C ALA A 121 -5.99 -14.69 3.03
N TYR A 122 -5.92 -16.00 3.17
CA TYR A 122 -5.10 -16.68 4.17
C TYR A 122 -3.67 -16.88 3.67
N ARG A 123 -2.68 -16.31 4.37
CA ARG A 123 -1.26 -16.46 4.03
C ARG A 123 -0.43 -16.82 5.23
N ILE A 124 0.65 -17.55 4.99
CA ILE A 124 1.81 -17.50 5.87
C ILE A 124 2.87 -16.60 5.25
N VAL A 125 3.53 -15.80 6.08
CA VAL A 125 4.69 -14.99 5.70
C VAL A 125 5.89 -15.52 6.47
N VAL A 126 6.96 -15.81 5.75
CA VAL A 126 8.11 -16.56 6.28
C VAL A 126 9.38 -15.72 6.14
N ASN A 127 10.08 -15.50 7.25
CA ASN A 127 11.42 -14.93 7.23
C ASN A 127 12.37 -15.93 6.55
N ARG A 128 13.09 -15.48 5.54
CA ARG A 128 13.92 -16.36 4.71
C ARG A 128 15.14 -16.91 5.42
N SER A 129 15.73 -16.18 6.35
CA SER A 129 16.92 -16.62 7.08
C SER A 129 16.54 -17.51 8.25
N THR A 130 15.63 -17.04 9.11
CA THR A 130 15.28 -17.72 10.37
C THR A 130 14.19 -18.77 10.22
N LYS A 131 13.44 -18.73 9.11
CA LYS A 131 12.20 -19.48 8.94
C LYS A 131 11.16 -19.19 10.01
N GLU A 132 11.28 -18.09 10.77
CA GLU A 132 10.15 -17.61 11.56
C GLU A 132 8.94 -17.35 10.67
N THR A 133 7.74 -17.60 11.16
CA THR A 133 6.54 -17.54 10.34
C THR A 133 5.39 -16.93 11.08
N TRP A 134 4.65 -16.11 10.35
CA TRP A 134 3.44 -15.48 10.80
C TRP A 134 2.29 -15.92 9.89
N PHE A 135 1.16 -16.25 10.50
CA PHE A 135 -0.10 -16.43 9.80
C PHE A 135 -0.83 -15.09 9.76
N THR A 136 -1.31 -14.72 8.57
CA THR A 136 -2.26 -13.63 8.40
C THR A 136 -3.60 -14.20 7.90
N PRO A 137 -4.68 -14.05 8.70
CA PRO A 137 -5.98 -14.58 8.33
C PRO A 137 -6.75 -13.68 7.33
N ASP A 138 -6.24 -12.48 7.08
CA ASP A 138 -7.00 -11.34 6.59
C ASP A 138 -6.18 -10.49 5.63
N HIS A 139 -5.34 -11.15 4.81
CA HIS A 139 -4.59 -10.51 3.75
C HIS A 139 -3.70 -9.35 4.25
N TYR A 140 -2.83 -9.67 5.21
CA TYR A 140 -1.80 -8.82 5.81
C TYR A 140 -2.32 -7.73 6.75
N VAL A 141 -3.58 -7.82 7.21
CA VAL A 141 -4.15 -6.88 8.20
C VAL A 141 -3.81 -7.27 9.63
N ASN A 142 -3.63 -8.55 9.96
CA ASN A 142 -3.15 -9.01 11.26
C ASN A 142 -2.16 -10.16 11.08
N PHE A 143 -1.21 -10.28 12.00
CA PHE A 143 -0.17 -11.31 11.98
C PHE A 143 -0.09 -12.06 13.30
N TYR A 144 -0.08 -13.39 13.24
CA TYR A 144 0.04 -14.27 14.40
C TYR A 144 1.26 -15.16 14.24
N LYS A 145 2.24 -15.05 15.13
CA LYS A 145 3.45 -15.89 15.08
C LYS A 145 3.07 -17.37 15.31
N LEU A 146 3.50 -18.26 14.40
CA LEU A 146 3.12 -19.68 14.39
C LEU A 146 3.89 -20.58 15.34
#